data_AF-A0A969WGU1-F1
#
_entry.id   AF-A0A969WGU1-F1
#
_cell.length_a   1.000
_cell.length_b   1.000
_cell.length_c   1.000
_cell.angle_alpha   90.00
_cell.angle_beta   90.00
_cell.angle_gamma   90.00
#
_symmetry.space_group_name_H-M   'P 1'
#
loop_
_entity.id
_entity.type
_entity.pdbx_description
1 polymer ?
#
loop_
_entity_poly.entity_id
_entity_poly.type
_entity_poly.pdbx_seq_one_letter_code
_entity_poly.pdbx_strand_id
1 'polypeptide(L)'
;MAVSKKGKRKVKVKGRPYIWYVEEKAVQIPEEGGFVDHTPARYLHIIATNKKFIVHYRIPQPGDPHALLRVEGPQFPRQPGAKEVQVPRWKHDSKRYPTNDFVRRLIGWCMSSED
;
A
#
# COMPACT_ATOMS: atom_id res chain seq x y z
N MET A 1 -0.96 -20.69 -18.56
CA MET A 1 -1.66 -20.45 -17.28
C MET A 1 -0.63 -20.31 -16.16
N ALA A 2 -0.94 -19.49 -15.14
CA ALA A 2 -0.19 -19.21 -13.91
C ALA A 2 1.08 -18.33 -14.04
N VAL A 3 0.89 -17.01 -13.99
CA VAL A 3 1.96 -16.06 -13.64
C VAL A 3 2.25 -16.23 -12.14
N SER A 4 3.36 -16.90 -11.81
CA SER A 4 3.89 -16.94 -10.44
C SER A 4 4.32 -15.53 -10.04
N LYS A 5 3.40 -14.78 -9.39
CA LYS A 5 3.69 -13.44 -8.88
C LYS A 5 4.65 -13.56 -7.67
N LYS A 6 5.96 -13.51 -7.93
CA LYS A 6 7.05 -13.43 -6.93
C LYS A 6 6.65 -12.44 -5.81
N GLY A 7 6.84 -12.84 -4.55
CA GLY A 7 6.74 -11.91 -3.40
C GLY A 7 5.38 -11.81 -2.70
N LYS A 8 4.36 -12.58 -3.08
CA LYS A 8 3.10 -12.66 -2.31
C LYS A 8 3.31 -13.31 -0.96
N ARG A 9 2.93 -12.59 0.09
CA ARG A 9 2.98 -13.04 1.49
C ARG A 9 1.58 -13.06 2.08
N LYS A 10 1.37 -13.95 3.05
CA LYS A 10 0.11 -14.05 3.79
C LYS A 10 0.33 -13.49 5.19
N VAL A 11 -0.67 -12.79 5.71
CA VAL A 11 -0.70 -12.31 7.09
C VAL A 11 -2.10 -12.48 7.65
N LYS A 12 -2.19 -12.79 8.94
CA LYS A 12 -3.45 -12.88 9.68
C LYS A 12 -3.57 -11.68 10.61
N VAL A 13 -4.68 -10.95 10.54
CA VAL A 13 -5.00 -9.80 11.41
C VAL A 13 -6.39 -9.99 11.97
N LYS A 14 -6.55 -9.93 13.29
CA LYS A 14 -7.84 -10.14 14.00
C LYS A 14 -8.60 -11.38 13.48
N GLY A 15 -7.90 -12.51 13.31
CA GLY A 15 -8.51 -13.75 12.82
C GLY A 15 -8.69 -13.85 11.30
N ARG A 16 -8.59 -12.74 10.55
CA ARG A 16 -8.86 -12.69 9.11
C ARG A 16 -7.58 -12.84 8.28
N PRO A 17 -7.58 -13.66 7.21
CA PRO A 17 -6.43 -13.80 6.31
C PRO A 17 -6.38 -12.67 5.26
N TYR A 18 -5.17 -12.16 5.06
CA TYR A 18 -4.83 -11.16 4.04
C TYR A 18 -3.65 -11.64 3.23
N ILE A 19 -3.63 -11.25 1.96
CA ILE A 19 -2.53 -11.45 1.03
C ILE A 19 -1.94 -10.07 0.74
N TRP A 20 -0.62 -9.96 0.80
CA TRP A 20 0.06 -8.73 0.47
C TRP A 20 1.28 -8.97 -0.40
N TYR A 21 1.64 -7.99 -1.22
CA TYR A 21 2.83 -8.02 -2.07
C TYR A 21 3.26 -6.60 -2.42
N VAL A 22 4.52 -6.45 -2.82
CA VAL A 22 5.05 -5.18 -3.32
C VAL A 22 5.15 -5.26 -4.84
N GLU A 23 4.72 -4.21 -5.50
CA GLU A 23 4.84 -4.00 -6.93
C GLU A 23 5.69 -2.75 -7.16
N GLU A 24 6.74 -2.87 -7.97
CA GLU A 24 7.56 -1.73 -8.38
C GLU A 24 7.09 -1.31 -9.77
N LYS A 25 6.57 -0.09 -9.90
CA LYS A 25 6.20 0.50 -11.18
C LYS A 25 7.23 1.55 -11.55
N ALA A 26 7.81 1.41 -12.75
CA ALA A 26 8.59 2.48 -13.34
C ALA A 26 7.66 3.69 -13.51
N VAL A 27 8.08 4.85 -13.00
CA VAL A 27 7.36 6.10 -13.25
C VAL A 27 7.54 6.42 -14.75
N GLN A 28 6.44 6.54 -15.47
CA GLN A 28 6.47 6.88 -16.89
C GLN A 28 6.87 8.36 -17.03
N ILE A 29 7.94 8.60 -17.79
CA ILE A 29 8.59 9.90 -17.97
C ILE A 29 7.68 10.77 -18.86
N PRO A 30 7.23 11.97 -18.45
CA PRO A 30 6.77 12.98 -19.42
C PRO A 30 7.98 13.47 -20.23
N GLU A 31 7.87 13.51 -21.56
CA GLU A 31 8.96 13.77 -22.52
C GLU A 31 9.71 15.12 -22.36
N GLU A 32 9.28 16.01 -21.46
CA GLU A 32 9.88 17.33 -21.25
C GLU A 32 10.85 17.36 -20.06
N GLY A 33 12.14 17.14 -20.36
CA GLY A 33 13.27 18.00 -19.94
C GLY A 33 13.58 18.30 -18.46
N GLY A 34 12.90 17.70 -17.47
CA GLY A 34 13.22 17.89 -16.05
C GLY A 34 14.25 16.89 -15.52
N PHE A 35 15.04 17.27 -14.51
CA PHE A 35 15.76 16.29 -13.68
C PHE A 35 14.72 15.40 -12.97
N VAL A 36 14.40 14.25 -13.55
CA VAL A 36 13.41 13.32 -12.99
C VAL A 36 14.12 12.28 -12.14
N ASP A 37 13.75 12.22 -10.86
CA ASP A 37 14.20 11.18 -9.94
C ASP A 37 13.79 9.81 -10.52
N HIS A 38 14.77 9.02 -10.98
CA HIS A 38 14.54 7.73 -11.66
C HIS A 38 14.07 6.61 -10.72
N THR A 39 13.69 6.94 -9.49
CA THR A 39 13.30 5.96 -8.49
C THR A 39 11.93 5.38 -8.82
N PRO A 40 11.80 4.06 -9.11
CA PRO A 40 10.52 3.44 -9.39
C PRO A 40 9.56 3.62 -8.20
N ALA A 41 8.30 3.93 -8.50
CA ALA A 41 7.26 4.02 -7.49
C ALA A 41 6.92 2.62 -6.98
N ARG A 42 6.96 2.43 -5.67
CA ARG A 42 6.71 1.12 -5.05
C ARG A 42 5.35 1.12 -4.37
N TYR A 43 4.53 0.14 -4.70
CA TYR A 43 3.17 -0.01 -4.19
C TYR A 43 3.09 -1.28 -3.35
N LEU A 44 2.65 -1.15 -2.12
CA LEU A 44 2.27 -2.27 -1.26
C LEU A 44 0.78 -2.55 -1.44
N HIS A 45 0.47 -3.68 -2.04
CA HIS A 45 -0.88 -4.17 -2.24
C HIS A 45 -1.27 -5.04 -1.06
N ILE A 46 -2.43 -4.79 -0.45
CA ILE A 46 -2.99 -5.61 0.62
C ILE A 46 -4.45 -5.94 0.26
N ILE A 47 -4.74 -7.23 0.22
CA ILE A 47 -6.01 -7.77 -0.25
C ILE A 47 -6.50 -8.80 0.76
N ALA A 48 -7.70 -8.64 1.31
CA ALA A 48 -8.35 -9.68 2.08
C ALA A 48 -8.79 -10.84 1.19
N THR A 49 -8.81 -12.06 1.72
CA THR A 49 -9.24 -13.24 0.95
C THR A 49 -10.67 -13.13 0.42
N ASN A 50 -11.55 -12.45 1.15
CA ASN A 50 -12.93 -12.17 0.73
C ASN A 50 -13.06 -11.02 -0.28
N LYS A 51 -11.95 -10.39 -0.69
CA LYS A 51 -11.86 -9.20 -1.56
C LYS A 51 -12.67 -7.97 -1.09
N LYS A 52 -13.19 -7.98 0.14
CA LYS A 52 -13.91 -6.84 0.71
C LYS A 52 -12.97 -5.72 1.13
N PHE A 53 -11.72 -6.05 1.46
CA PHE A 53 -10.67 -5.09 1.77
C PHE A 53 -9.58 -5.16 0.70
N ILE A 54 -9.38 -4.06 -0.01
CA ILE A 54 -8.36 -3.91 -1.04
C ILE A 54 -7.78 -2.51 -0.87
N VAL A 55 -6.49 -2.44 -0.53
CA VAL A 55 -5.77 -1.18 -0.39
C VAL A 55 -4.39 -1.26 -1.06
N HIS A 56 -3.95 -0.12 -1.57
CA HIS A 56 -2.68 0.07 -2.25
C HIS A 56 -1.95 1.23 -1.59
N TYR A 57 -0.89 0.93 -0.86
CA TYR A 57 -0.07 1.94 -0.22
C TYR A 57 1.12 2.28 -1.11
N ARG A 58 1.18 3.50 -1.61
CA ARG A 58 2.36 4.04 -2.29
C ARG A 58 3.41 4.31 -1.21
N ILE A 59 4.51 3.56 -1.25
CA ILE A 59 5.65 3.78 -0.36
C ILE A 59 6.23 5.16 -0.71
N PRO A 60 6.25 6.12 0.23
CA PRO A 60 6.71 7.48 -0.05
C PRO A 60 8.21 7.48 -0.38
N GLN A 61 8.59 8.32 -1.33
CA GLN A 61 9.99 8.55 -1.68
C GLN A 61 10.59 9.67 -0.83
N PRO A 62 11.93 9.80 -0.78
CA PRO A 62 12.57 10.99 -0.23
C PRO A 62 12.00 12.23 -0.92
N GLY A 63 11.45 13.18 -0.16
CA GLY A 63 10.78 14.38 -0.70
C GLY A 63 9.25 14.34 -0.69
N ASP A 64 8.59 13.17 -0.62
CA ASP A 64 7.13 13.13 -0.44
C ASP A 64 6.75 13.62 0.98
N PRO A 65 5.84 14.60 1.12
CA PRO A 65 5.37 15.08 2.43
C PRO A 65 4.43 14.07 3.12
N HIS A 66 3.69 13.29 2.33
CA HIS A 66 2.72 12.31 2.81
C HIS A 66 2.81 11.00 2.01
N ALA A 67 2.34 9.91 2.60
CA ALA A 67 2.12 8.67 1.87
C ALA A 67 0.70 8.63 1.29
N LEU A 68 0.53 7.95 0.16
CA LEU A 68 -0.79 7.82 -0.49
C LEU A 68 -1.30 6.39 -0.32
N LEU A 69 -2.52 6.26 0.18
CA LEU A 69 -3.24 5.00 0.31
C LEU A 69 -4.46 5.02 -0.62
N ARG A 70 -4.42 4.25 -1.69
CA ARG A 70 -5.58 4.02 -2.55
C ARG A 70 -6.42 2.88 -2.00
N VAL A 71 -7.73 3.08 -1.94
CA VAL A 71 -8.69 2.12 -1.40
C VAL A 71 -9.63 1.70 -2.54
N GLU A 72 -9.71 0.39 -2.79
CA GLU A 72 -10.61 -0.18 -3.80
C GLU A 72 -11.66 -1.11 -3.19
N GLY A 73 -11.44 -1.57 -1.96
CA GLY A 73 -12.37 -2.47 -1.28
C GLY A 73 -13.52 -1.73 -0.61
N PRO A 74 -14.76 -2.28 -0.60
CA PRO A 74 -15.90 -1.67 0.08
C PRO A 74 -15.74 -1.62 1.61
N GLN A 75 -14.87 -2.44 2.19
CA GLN A 75 -14.64 -2.51 3.63
C GLN A 75 -13.48 -1.61 4.02
N PHE A 76 -13.73 -0.29 4.05
CA PHE A 76 -12.79 0.69 4.58
C PHE A 76 -13.53 1.63 5.54
N PRO A 77 -13.69 1.22 6.81
CA PRO A 77 -14.55 1.93 7.76
C PRO A 77 -14.00 3.31 8.13
N ARG A 78 -12.68 3.56 7.99
CA ARG A 78 -12.06 4.82 8.37
C ARG A 78 -12.52 6.00 7.52
N GLN A 79 -12.64 5.82 6.20
CA GLN A 79 -13.19 6.83 5.29
C GLN A 79 -14.07 6.14 4.23
N PRO A 80 -15.34 5.86 4.55
CA PRO A 80 -16.21 5.12 3.65
C PRO A 80 -16.34 5.85 2.31
N GLY A 81 -16.07 5.15 1.21
CA GLY A 81 -16.15 5.70 -0.15
C GLY A 81 -14.92 6.48 -0.63
N ALA A 82 -13.90 6.69 0.22
CA ALA A 82 -12.65 7.31 -0.21
C ALA A 82 -11.93 6.41 -1.22
N LYS A 83 -11.54 6.98 -2.37
CA LYS A 83 -10.72 6.28 -3.37
C LYS A 83 -9.23 6.42 -3.05
N GLU A 84 -8.84 7.55 -2.48
CA GLU A 84 -7.46 7.87 -2.10
C GLU A 84 -7.46 8.62 -0.77
N VAL A 85 -6.55 8.22 0.12
CA VAL A 85 -6.40 8.74 1.46
C VAL A 85 -4.95 9.12 1.67
N GLN A 86 -4.71 10.35 2.13
CA GLN A 86 -3.38 10.75 2.58
C GLN A 86 -3.13 10.15 3.96
N VAL A 87 -2.04 9.40 4.06
CA VAL A 87 -1.58 8.77 5.29
C VAL A 87 -0.29 9.43 5.75
N PRO A 88 -0.11 9.61 7.07
CA PRO A 88 1.16 10.11 7.59
C PRO A 88 2.29 9.17 7.20
N ARG A 89 3.53 9.68 7.19
CA ARG A 89 4.71 8.84 6.99
C ARG A 89 4.97 7.99 8.21
N TRP A 90 5.24 6.71 8.01
CA TRP A 90 5.51 5.76 9.06
C TRP A 90 7.02 5.50 9.12
N LYS A 91 7.55 5.22 10.32
CA LYS A 91 8.99 4.89 10.51
C LYS A 91 9.49 3.74 9.62
N HIS A 92 8.58 2.91 9.11
CA HIS A 92 8.91 1.79 8.23
C HIS A 92 9.03 2.17 6.75
N ASP A 93 8.66 3.39 6.35
CA ASP A 93 8.76 3.86 4.96
C ASP A 93 10.20 3.97 4.46
N SER A 94 11.14 4.21 5.38
CA SER A 94 12.58 4.25 5.07
C SER A 94 13.15 2.86 4.75
N LYS A 95 12.40 1.77 4.99
CA LYS A 95 12.88 0.40 4.71
C LYS A 95 12.62 0.02 3.25
N ARG A 96 13.60 -0.63 2.62
CA ARG A 96 13.48 -1.13 1.25
C ARG A 96 12.31 -2.11 1.05
N TYR A 97 11.99 -2.91 2.07
CA TYR A 97 10.89 -3.86 2.03
C TYR A 97 9.97 -3.71 3.24
N PRO A 98 8.64 -3.64 3.03
CA PRO A 98 7.68 -3.66 4.13
C PRO A 98 7.74 -5.00 4.87
N THR A 99 7.44 -4.95 6.17
CA THR A 99 7.45 -6.12 7.06
C THR A 99 6.03 -6.56 7.37
N ASN A 100 5.86 -7.81 7.84
CA ASN A 100 4.55 -8.28 8.30
C ASN A 100 3.99 -7.38 9.41
N ASP A 101 4.83 -6.87 10.31
CA ASP A 101 4.38 -5.97 11.38
C ASP A 101 3.80 -4.66 10.83
N PHE A 102 4.49 -4.03 9.87
CA PHE A 102 4.00 -2.84 9.18
C PHE A 102 2.65 -3.11 8.51
N VAL A 103 2.52 -4.22 7.78
CA VAL A 103 1.28 -4.60 7.11
C VAL A 103 0.14 -4.80 8.12
N ARG A 104 0.42 -5.45 9.27
CA ARG A 104 -0.57 -5.63 10.35
C ARG A 104 -1.04 -4.29 10.91
N ARG A 105 -0.10 -3.38 11.16
CA ARG A 105 -0.42 -2.03 11.65
C ARG A 105 -1.22 -1.23 10.62
N LEU A 106 -0.85 -1.29 9.34
CA LEU A 106 -1.58 -0.60 8.27
C LEU A 106 -3.01 -1.13 8.14
N ILE A 107 -3.20 -2.46 8.12
CA ILE A 107 -4.54 -3.08 8.17
C ILE A 107 -5.30 -2.63 9.41
N GLY A 108 -4.63 -2.59 10.56
CA GLY A 108 -5.19 -2.11 11.82
C GLY A 108 -5.69 -0.67 11.69
N TRP A 109 -4.86 0.24 11.14
CA TRP A 109 -5.19 1.64 10.93
C TRP A 109 -6.38 1.82 9.97
N CYS A 110 -6.40 1.08 8.85
CA CYS A 110 -7.49 1.12 7.87
C CYS A 110 -8.83 0.59 8.42
N MET A 111 -8.75 -0.37 9.35
CA MET A 111 -9.91 -1.03 9.96
C MET A 111 -10.34 -0.41 11.29
N SER A 112 -9.56 0.51 11.85
CA SER A 112 -9.92 1.23 13.07
C SER A 112 -10.77 2.42 12.68
N SER A 113 -11.99 2.47 13.20
CA SER A 113 -12.93 3.57 12.98
C SER A 113 -12.72 4.74 13.93
N GLU A 114 -11.62 4.75 14.71
CA GLU A 114 -11.44 5.68 15.82
C GLU A 114 -10.68 6.96 15.41
N ASP A 115 -11.40 8.06 15.68
CA ASP A 115 -11.08 9.49 15.88
C ASP A 115 -10.08 10.19 14.94
#